data_AF-A0A261EU54-F1
#
_entry.id   AF-A0A261EU54-F1
#
_cell.length_a   1.000
_cell.length_b   1.000
_cell.length_c   1.000
_cell.angle_alpha   90.00
_cell.angle_beta   90.00
_cell.angle_gamma   90.00
#
_symmetry.space_group_name_H-M   'P 1'
#
loop_
_entity.id
_entity.type
_entity.pdbx_description
1 polymer ?
#
loop_
_entity_poly.entity_id
_entity_poly.type
_entity_poly.pdbx_seq_one_letter_code
_entity_poly.pdbx_strand_id
1 'polypeptide(L)'
;MADDQFPVVLRGYDKDKVDEALSALQGNLARLRQQIKSDDGRILKLEAQLQEERQKKSAPGQGAFASLGANAQQLLASAEQTSSELLERAKQDAAATRTSAQEKASTLVKDAHIDAQRIIDEAKAKAGSVLETADDQARTLTTTARQQADQLKASAQKQAEEQRQALQLELKNTREEQEKKLAAEKAEHERKITETVAQTTQKIAQQRQSANDELAKIKSDSNDQIQKALEEANKKLSTVREQVSKMLTEAQRQAADITDKAKTQAQKIIDDANVSSANTKAQVSSEVQEVREQIAIQQDEATAKVNELLKGLEDRRKRTEEESEQLIEQAKKTRKEADDFAASKRKEAEEKAAQILDESHKQAKEEIENRRQAAQNELDNLQEQISKLQRREADITARVDQLRSIFSHSFGSLDQLDSDLTQSGERGSTPVVEDKTEFDAPADKQEEEEEQEQEPVPVPAPGALKSASPVPPPTQTTQHSEQDNHDHSTSAPTQIIQRSKAHEE
;
A
#
# COMPACT_ATOMS: atom_id res chain seq x y z
N MET A 1 12.05 -72.92 104.21
CA MET A 1 13.27 -72.93 105.05
C MET A 1 14.15 -74.00 104.45
N ALA A 2 15.21 -73.59 103.77
CA ALA A 2 16.22 -74.49 103.23
C ALA A 2 17.38 -74.48 104.22
N ASP A 3 17.76 -75.68 104.68
CA ASP A 3 18.86 -75.90 105.61
C ASP A 3 20.17 -75.43 104.97
N ASP A 4 20.68 -74.28 105.44
CA ASP A 4 21.93 -73.66 105.00
C ASP A 4 23.11 -74.39 105.69
N GLN A 5 23.34 -75.64 105.28
CA GLN A 5 24.39 -76.48 105.82
C GLN A 5 25.74 -76.08 105.20
N PHE A 6 26.50 -75.22 105.90
CA PHE A 6 27.85 -74.83 105.47
C PHE A 6 28.76 -76.08 105.33
N PRO A 7 29.44 -76.28 104.19
CA PRO A 7 30.34 -77.42 104.02
C PRO A 7 31.51 -77.36 105.02
N VAL A 8 31.81 -78.50 105.64
CA VAL A 8 32.85 -78.65 106.68
C VAL A 8 34.11 -79.25 106.05
N VAL A 9 35.22 -78.52 106.09
CA VAL A 9 36.55 -79.01 105.71
C VAL A 9 37.24 -79.56 106.97
N LEU A 10 38.31 -80.35 106.84
CA LEU A 10 38.96 -81.18 107.89
C LEU A 10 39.26 -80.51 109.25
N ARG A 11 39.08 -79.19 109.42
CA ARG A 11 39.17 -78.43 110.69
C ARG A 11 38.18 -77.26 110.81
N GLY A 12 36.98 -77.33 110.23
CA GLY A 12 35.93 -76.31 110.45
C GLY A 12 35.11 -75.99 109.21
N TYR A 13 34.24 -74.97 109.29
CA TYR A 13 33.43 -74.51 108.16
C TYR A 13 34.31 -73.87 107.07
N ASP A 14 33.92 -74.07 105.80
CA ASP A 14 34.55 -73.43 104.64
C ASP A 14 34.37 -71.90 104.74
N LYS A 15 35.49 -71.22 105.03
CA LYS A 15 35.51 -69.77 105.29
C LYS A 15 34.98 -68.97 104.10
N ASP A 16 35.31 -69.37 102.87
CA ASP A 16 34.92 -68.61 101.67
C ASP A 16 33.40 -68.70 101.44
N LYS A 17 32.81 -69.88 101.72
CA LYS A 17 31.36 -70.08 101.64
C LYS A 17 30.58 -69.37 102.75
N VAL A 18 31.14 -69.32 103.96
CA VAL A 18 30.56 -68.56 105.08
C VAL A 18 30.65 -67.06 104.82
N ASP A 19 31.78 -66.55 104.31
CA ASP A 19 31.94 -65.13 103.96
C ASP A 19 31.00 -64.72 102.80
N GLU A 20 30.80 -65.59 101.80
CA GLU A 20 29.83 -65.38 100.72
C GLU A 20 28.38 -65.31 101.26
N ALA A 21 28.00 -66.23 102.15
CA ALA A 21 26.68 -66.22 102.78
C ALA A 21 26.47 -65.01 103.70
N LEU A 22 27.49 -64.64 104.50
CA LEU A 22 27.45 -63.44 105.35
C LEU A 22 27.33 -62.16 104.51
N SER A 23 28.04 -62.08 103.38
CA SER A 23 27.94 -60.97 102.43
C SER A 23 26.53 -60.90 101.82
N ALA A 24 25.96 -62.03 101.42
CA ALA A 24 24.58 -62.11 100.93
C ALA A 24 23.55 -61.69 102.00
N LEU A 25 23.77 -62.10 103.25
CA LEU A 25 22.90 -61.73 104.38
C LEU A 25 23.01 -60.24 104.72
N GLN A 26 24.22 -59.68 104.67
CA GLN A 26 24.46 -58.24 104.82
C GLN A 26 23.79 -57.43 103.69
N GLY A 27 23.88 -57.91 102.45
CA GLY A 27 23.18 -57.32 101.29
C GLY A 27 21.66 -57.35 101.45
N ASN A 28 21.10 -58.49 101.89
CA ASN A 28 19.68 -58.61 102.20
C ASN A 28 19.25 -57.67 103.34
N LEU A 29 20.06 -57.54 104.38
CA LEU A 29 19.78 -56.65 105.51
C LEU A 29 19.80 -55.18 105.09
N ALA A 30 20.74 -54.77 104.22
CA ALA A 30 20.76 -53.44 103.62
C ALA A 30 19.51 -53.19 102.77
N ARG A 31 19.08 -54.17 101.98
CA ARG A 31 17.86 -54.10 101.17
C ARG A 31 16.61 -53.96 102.02
N LEU A 32 16.47 -54.76 103.08
CA LEU A 32 15.34 -54.66 104.01
C LEU A 32 15.31 -53.29 104.71
N ARG A 33 16.46 -52.76 105.16
CA ARG A 33 16.53 -51.42 105.76
C ARG A 33 16.09 -50.33 104.79
N GLN A 34 16.49 -50.43 103.52
CA GLN A 34 16.08 -49.48 102.50
C GLN A 34 14.58 -49.59 102.19
N GLN A 35 14.03 -50.81 102.22
CA GLN A 35 12.61 -51.05 102.07
C GLN A 35 11.80 -50.45 103.22
N ILE A 36 12.19 -50.71 104.48
CA ILE A 36 11.57 -50.11 105.67
C ILE A 36 11.60 -48.58 105.59
N LYS A 37 12.74 -47.97 105.21
CA LYS A 37 12.82 -46.51 105.03
C LYS A 37 11.86 -45.99 103.95
N SER A 38 11.67 -46.76 102.88
CA SER A 38 10.72 -46.41 101.82
C SER A 38 9.26 -46.55 102.28
N ASP A 39 8.97 -47.57 103.08
CA ASP A 39 7.64 -47.85 103.60
C ASP A 39 7.28 -46.86 104.72
N ASP A 40 8.21 -46.50 105.60
CA ASP A 40 8.04 -45.40 106.56
C ASP A 40 7.76 -44.06 105.85
N GLY A 41 8.48 -43.79 104.75
CA GLY A 41 8.20 -42.62 103.91
C GLY A 41 6.82 -42.65 103.25
N ARG A 42 6.29 -43.84 102.94
CA ARG A 42 4.92 -44.01 102.45
C ARG A 42 3.90 -43.87 103.57
N ILE A 43 4.16 -44.44 104.75
CA ILE A 43 3.30 -44.33 105.93
C ILE A 43 3.16 -42.86 106.31
N LEU A 44 4.25 -42.09 106.39
CA LEU A 44 4.20 -40.64 106.67
C LEU A 44 3.38 -39.87 105.63
N LYS A 45 3.51 -40.20 104.33
CA LYS A 45 2.69 -39.60 103.28
C LYS A 45 1.22 -39.98 103.41
N LEU A 46 0.93 -41.25 103.72
CA LEU A 46 -0.43 -41.74 103.92
C LEU A 46 -1.06 -41.14 105.18
N GLU A 47 -0.30 -40.96 106.26
CA GLU A 47 -0.74 -40.28 107.47
C GLU A 47 -1.01 -38.80 107.21
N ALA A 48 -0.15 -38.11 106.46
CA ALA A 48 -0.39 -36.73 106.05
C ALA A 48 -1.65 -36.61 105.17
N GLN A 49 -1.84 -37.52 104.21
CA GLN A 49 -3.07 -37.60 103.40
C GLN A 49 -4.30 -37.95 104.25
N LEU A 50 -4.19 -38.84 105.23
CA LEU A 50 -5.26 -39.19 106.15
C LEU A 50 -5.61 -38.02 107.07
N GLN A 51 -4.61 -37.23 107.49
CA GLN A 51 -4.81 -36.05 108.31
C GLN A 51 -5.43 -34.91 107.49
N GLU A 52 -5.03 -34.75 106.23
CA GLU A 52 -5.65 -33.82 105.28
C GLU A 52 -7.09 -34.24 104.93
N GLU A 53 -7.34 -35.52 104.67
CA GLU A 53 -8.70 -36.06 104.48
C GLU A 53 -9.55 -35.94 105.74
N ARG A 54 -8.96 -36.20 106.93
CA ARG A 54 -9.64 -35.99 108.20
C ARG A 54 -9.95 -34.51 108.41
N GLN A 55 -9.05 -33.59 108.09
CA GLN A 55 -9.33 -32.14 108.14
C GLN A 55 -10.44 -31.75 107.16
N LYS A 56 -10.41 -32.28 105.92
CA LYS A 56 -11.49 -32.13 104.93
C LYS A 56 -12.84 -32.67 105.44
N LYS A 57 -12.85 -33.78 106.19
CA LYS A 57 -14.07 -34.40 106.75
C LYS A 57 -14.50 -33.87 108.12
N SER A 58 -13.62 -33.22 108.88
CA SER A 58 -13.93 -32.65 110.22
C SER A 58 -14.29 -31.17 110.16
N ALA A 59 -14.33 -30.58 108.96
CA ALA A 59 -15.17 -29.41 108.71
C ALA A 59 -16.65 -29.80 108.99
N PRO A 60 -17.38 -29.07 109.86
CA PRO A 60 -18.71 -29.47 110.31
C PRO A 60 -19.69 -29.71 109.15
N GLY A 61 -20.31 -30.90 109.13
CA GLY A 61 -21.27 -31.37 108.12
C GLY A 61 -22.64 -30.67 108.10
N GLN A 62 -22.68 -29.36 108.31
CA GLN A 62 -23.85 -28.50 108.07
C GLN A 62 -23.73 -27.70 106.77
N GLY A 63 -22.58 -27.79 106.07
CA GLY A 63 -22.34 -27.11 104.80
C GLY A 63 -22.33 -28.00 103.55
N ALA A 64 -22.44 -29.33 103.64
CA ALA A 64 -22.23 -30.22 102.48
C ALA A 64 -23.25 -30.03 101.33
N PHE A 65 -24.48 -29.63 101.64
CA PHE A 65 -25.50 -29.28 100.63
C PHE A 65 -25.37 -27.83 100.15
N ALA A 66 -25.02 -26.89 101.03
CA ALA A 66 -24.77 -25.49 100.68
C ALA A 66 -23.48 -25.29 99.84
N SER A 67 -22.43 -26.07 100.12
CA SER A 67 -21.17 -26.06 99.37
C SER A 67 -21.28 -26.81 98.03
N LEU A 68 -22.15 -27.83 97.92
CA LEU A 68 -22.51 -28.40 96.63
C LEU A 68 -23.25 -27.37 95.77
N GLY A 69 -24.16 -26.59 96.38
CA GLY A 69 -24.82 -25.45 95.73
C GLY A 69 -23.82 -24.38 95.27
N ALA A 70 -22.89 -23.97 96.14
CA ALA A 70 -21.87 -22.97 95.81
C ALA A 70 -20.87 -23.46 94.73
N ASN A 71 -20.43 -24.71 94.78
CA ASN A 71 -19.56 -25.30 93.76
C ASN A 71 -20.31 -25.49 92.43
N ALA A 72 -21.58 -25.90 92.47
CA ALA A 72 -22.39 -26.01 91.26
C ALA A 72 -22.71 -24.64 90.65
N GLN A 73 -22.93 -23.59 91.47
CA GLN A 73 -23.01 -22.20 91.00
C GLN A 73 -21.69 -21.73 90.38
N GLN A 74 -20.55 -22.05 90.98
CA GLN A 74 -19.24 -21.72 90.42
C GLN A 74 -18.96 -22.45 89.10
N LEU A 75 -19.31 -23.74 89.01
CA LEU A 75 -19.20 -24.52 87.77
C LEU A 75 -20.11 -23.94 86.70
N LEU A 76 -21.37 -23.62 87.03
CA LEU A 76 -22.33 -23.03 86.11
C LEU A 76 -21.88 -21.64 85.64
N ALA A 77 -21.39 -20.79 86.54
CA ALA A 77 -20.81 -19.49 86.19
C ALA A 77 -19.58 -19.63 85.29
N SER A 78 -18.70 -20.61 85.55
CA SER A 78 -17.55 -20.90 84.68
C SER A 78 -17.96 -21.50 83.33
N ALA A 79 -19.02 -22.30 83.29
CA ALA A 79 -19.59 -22.87 82.07
C ALA A 79 -20.29 -21.78 81.23
N GLU A 80 -20.98 -20.85 81.88
CA GLU A 80 -21.59 -19.68 81.24
C GLU A 80 -20.52 -18.75 80.67
N GLN A 81 -19.46 -18.46 81.44
CA GLN A 81 -18.34 -17.63 80.98
C GLN A 81 -17.58 -18.28 79.81
N THR A 82 -17.28 -19.58 79.90
CA THR A 82 -16.61 -20.30 78.81
C THR A 82 -17.50 -20.46 77.58
N SER A 83 -18.82 -20.60 77.77
CA SER A 83 -19.78 -20.61 76.67
C SER A 83 -19.90 -19.23 76.04
N SER A 84 -19.99 -18.15 76.82
CA SER A 84 -20.06 -16.78 76.29
C SER A 84 -18.81 -16.42 75.51
N GLU A 85 -17.62 -16.78 76.02
CA GLU A 85 -16.35 -16.60 75.31
C GLU A 85 -16.30 -17.42 74.01
N LEU A 86 -16.78 -18.66 74.03
CA LEU A 86 -16.86 -19.49 72.83
C LEU A 86 -17.84 -18.92 71.79
N LEU A 87 -18.97 -18.37 72.24
CA LEU A 87 -19.97 -17.72 71.39
C LEU A 87 -19.42 -16.43 70.77
N GLU A 88 -18.78 -15.57 71.55
CA GLU A 88 -18.13 -14.34 71.06
C GLU A 88 -17.05 -14.66 70.05
N ARG A 89 -16.21 -15.66 70.34
CA ARG A 89 -15.18 -16.12 69.42
C ARG A 89 -15.78 -16.68 68.13
N ALA A 90 -16.85 -17.48 68.20
CA ALA A 90 -17.54 -17.99 67.02
C ALA A 90 -18.16 -16.87 66.17
N LYS A 91 -18.74 -15.84 66.81
CA LYS A 91 -19.25 -14.64 66.12
C LYS A 91 -18.13 -13.86 65.43
N GLN A 92 -17.01 -13.67 66.13
CA GLN A 92 -15.84 -12.98 65.59
C GLN A 92 -15.23 -13.76 64.42
N ASP A 93 -15.08 -15.08 64.54
CA ASP A 93 -14.58 -15.96 63.48
C ASP A 93 -15.53 -15.97 62.26
N ALA A 94 -16.85 -15.99 62.50
CA ALA A 94 -17.83 -15.90 61.42
C ALA A 94 -17.79 -14.53 60.72
N ALA A 95 -17.65 -13.43 61.47
CA ALA A 95 -17.49 -12.08 60.91
C ALA A 95 -16.18 -11.98 60.10
N ALA A 96 -15.06 -12.44 60.64
CA ALA A 96 -13.77 -12.46 59.96
C ALA A 96 -13.81 -13.31 58.68
N THR A 97 -14.50 -14.47 58.72
CA THR A 97 -14.69 -15.32 57.54
C THR A 97 -15.52 -14.61 56.48
N ARG A 98 -16.60 -13.90 56.86
CA ARG A 98 -17.40 -13.08 55.91
C ARG A 98 -16.56 -12.00 55.25
N THR A 99 -15.81 -11.22 56.04
CA THR A 99 -14.97 -10.14 55.51
C THR A 99 -13.90 -10.70 54.56
N SER A 100 -13.19 -11.76 54.96
CA SER A 100 -12.18 -12.40 54.10
C SER A 100 -12.78 -12.97 52.82
N ALA A 101 -13.99 -13.54 52.88
CA ALA A 101 -14.70 -14.03 51.70
C ALA A 101 -15.09 -12.90 50.74
N GLN A 102 -15.61 -11.79 51.28
CA GLN A 102 -15.95 -10.59 50.50
C GLN A 102 -14.72 -9.99 49.82
N GLU A 103 -13.59 -9.92 50.53
CA GLU A 103 -12.31 -9.45 49.97
C GLU A 103 -11.83 -10.37 48.83
N LYS A 104 -11.86 -11.69 49.02
CA LYS A 104 -11.51 -12.67 47.98
C LYS A 104 -12.41 -12.56 46.75
N ALA A 105 -13.73 -12.48 46.95
CA ALA A 105 -14.69 -12.29 45.87
C ALA A 105 -14.44 -10.98 45.12
N SER A 106 -14.17 -9.88 45.85
CA SER A 106 -13.84 -8.59 45.24
C SER A 106 -12.54 -8.64 44.44
N THR A 107 -11.55 -9.39 44.92
CA THR A 107 -10.26 -9.58 44.24
C THR A 107 -10.46 -10.40 42.97
N LEU A 108 -11.21 -11.50 43.05
CA LEU A 108 -11.51 -12.35 41.89
C LEU A 108 -12.24 -11.57 40.79
N VAL A 109 -13.21 -10.73 41.14
CA VAL A 109 -13.91 -9.85 40.19
C VAL A 109 -12.98 -8.80 39.60
N LYS A 110 -12.10 -8.17 40.41
CA LYS A 110 -11.09 -7.22 39.90
C LYS A 110 -10.12 -7.90 38.93
N ASP A 111 -9.64 -9.09 39.25
CA ASP A 111 -8.76 -9.87 38.39
C ASP A 111 -9.46 -10.25 37.08
N ALA A 112 -10.75 -10.59 37.15
CA ALA A 112 -11.58 -10.82 35.96
C ALA A 112 -11.64 -9.59 35.06
N HIS A 113 -11.83 -8.40 35.63
CA HIS A 113 -11.84 -7.15 34.88
C HIS A 113 -10.47 -6.84 34.25
N ILE A 114 -9.37 -7.10 34.95
CA ILE A 114 -8.01 -6.91 34.42
C ILE A 114 -7.76 -7.87 33.25
N ASP A 115 -8.13 -9.15 33.39
CA ASP A 115 -7.98 -10.13 32.32
C ASP A 115 -8.85 -9.80 31.11
N ALA A 116 -10.10 -9.40 31.32
CA ALA A 116 -10.99 -8.93 30.26
C ALA A 116 -10.43 -7.71 29.53
N GLN A 117 -9.87 -6.76 30.27
CA GLN A 117 -9.22 -5.58 29.68
C GLN A 117 -8.00 -5.99 28.85
N ARG A 118 -7.17 -6.91 29.35
CA ARG A 118 -6.03 -7.46 28.61
C ARG A 118 -6.44 -8.16 27.32
N ILE A 119 -7.53 -8.93 27.33
CA ILE A 119 -8.09 -9.58 26.13
C ILE A 119 -8.51 -8.52 25.10
N ILE A 120 -9.23 -7.49 25.52
CA ILE A 120 -9.68 -6.40 24.64
C ILE A 120 -8.48 -5.62 24.07
N ASP A 121 -7.46 -5.33 24.88
CA ASP A 121 -6.30 -4.57 24.44
C ASP A 121 -5.42 -5.37 23.47
N GLU A 122 -5.23 -6.68 23.70
CA GLU A 122 -4.61 -7.57 22.72
C GLU A 122 -5.39 -7.63 21.41
N ALA A 123 -6.72 -7.69 21.49
CA ALA A 123 -7.59 -7.71 20.32
C ALA A 123 -7.49 -6.42 19.52
N LYS A 124 -7.47 -5.26 20.19
CA LYS A 124 -7.24 -3.95 19.57
C LYS A 124 -5.88 -3.88 18.89
N ALA A 125 -4.83 -4.38 19.53
CA ALA A 125 -3.50 -4.42 18.93
C ALA A 125 -3.46 -5.32 17.68
N LYS A 126 -4.08 -6.51 17.73
CA LYS A 126 -4.20 -7.43 16.59
C LYS A 126 -5.02 -6.81 15.45
N ALA A 127 -6.18 -6.22 15.76
CA ALA A 127 -7.02 -5.52 14.79
C ALA A 127 -6.27 -4.35 14.13
N GLY A 128 -5.56 -3.54 14.93
CA GLY A 128 -4.70 -2.46 14.43
C GLY A 128 -3.61 -2.95 13.49
N SER A 129 -2.91 -4.03 13.85
CA SER A 129 -1.88 -4.65 13.01
C SER A 129 -2.44 -5.19 11.67
N VAL A 130 -3.63 -5.80 11.69
CA VAL A 130 -4.31 -6.25 10.47
C VAL A 130 -4.66 -5.07 9.56
N LEU A 131 -5.19 -3.98 10.13
CA LEU A 131 -5.51 -2.76 9.38
C LEU A 131 -4.26 -2.09 8.81
N GLU A 132 -3.20 -1.96 9.59
CA GLU A 132 -1.93 -1.38 9.15
C GLU A 132 -1.32 -2.19 8.00
N THR A 133 -1.25 -3.52 8.14
CA THR A 133 -0.76 -4.41 7.09
C THR A 133 -1.58 -4.27 5.80
N ALA A 134 -2.91 -4.20 5.91
CA ALA A 134 -3.78 -4.03 4.76
C ALA A 134 -3.62 -2.65 4.11
N ASP A 135 -3.44 -1.59 4.91
CA ASP A 135 -3.19 -0.24 4.38
C ASP A 135 -1.84 -0.15 3.67
N ASP A 136 -0.79 -0.77 4.21
CA ASP A 136 0.53 -0.83 3.59
C ASP A 136 0.51 -1.61 2.27
N GLN A 137 -0.20 -2.74 2.25
CA GLN A 137 -0.41 -3.52 1.01
C GLN A 137 -1.18 -2.70 -0.03
N ALA A 138 -2.25 -2.02 0.38
CA ALA A 138 -3.05 -1.15 -0.48
C ALA A 138 -2.23 0.03 -1.03
N ARG A 139 -1.43 0.69 -0.19
CA ARG A 139 -0.54 1.78 -0.59
C ARG A 139 0.55 1.31 -1.54
N THR A 140 1.16 0.16 -1.26
CA THR A 140 2.20 -0.42 -2.12
C THR A 140 1.63 -0.79 -3.49
N LEU A 141 0.47 -1.43 -3.52
CA LEU A 141 -0.20 -1.80 -4.77
C LEU A 141 -0.58 -0.57 -5.60
N THR A 142 -1.25 0.41 -4.99
CA THR A 142 -1.67 1.64 -5.68
C THR A 142 -0.47 2.46 -6.17
N THR A 143 0.61 2.52 -5.40
CA THR A 143 1.85 3.19 -5.81
C THR A 143 2.51 2.48 -6.98
N THR A 144 2.63 1.14 -6.90
CA THR A 144 3.23 0.33 -7.98
C THR A 144 2.42 0.43 -9.27
N ALA A 145 1.09 0.33 -9.18
CA ALA A 145 0.21 0.47 -10.33
C ALA A 145 0.26 1.87 -10.95
N ARG A 146 0.38 2.93 -10.13
CA ARG A 146 0.60 4.31 -10.62
C ARG A 146 1.92 4.44 -11.35
N GLN A 147 3.01 3.94 -10.77
CA GLN A 147 4.33 3.96 -11.41
C GLN A 147 4.33 3.20 -12.74
N GLN A 148 3.72 2.01 -12.79
CA GLN A 148 3.57 1.24 -14.02
C GLN A 148 2.72 1.98 -15.06
N ALA A 149 1.60 2.59 -14.65
CA ALA A 149 0.75 3.37 -15.54
C ALA A 149 1.48 4.60 -16.10
N ASP A 150 2.26 5.29 -15.28
CA ASP A 150 3.02 6.46 -15.71
C ASP A 150 4.22 6.06 -16.60
N GLN A 151 4.87 4.92 -16.31
CA GLN A 151 5.89 4.35 -17.18
C GLN A 151 5.33 3.95 -18.54
N LEU A 152 4.16 3.29 -18.59
CA LEU A 152 3.49 2.93 -19.84
C LEU A 152 3.11 4.16 -20.68
N LYS A 153 2.59 5.21 -20.03
CA LYS A 153 2.32 6.49 -20.70
C LYS A 153 3.58 7.13 -21.24
N ALA A 154 4.64 7.18 -20.44
CA ALA A 154 5.92 7.77 -20.86
C ALA A 154 6.54 6.97 -22.01
N SER A 155 6.48 5.64 -21.99
CA SER A 155 6.94 4.81 -23.10
C SER A 155 6.09 5.00 -24.35
N ALA A 156 4.76 5.08 -24.22
CA ALA A 156 3.86 5.32 -25.34
C ALA A 156 4.12 6.69 -25.98
N GLN A 157 4.29 7.74 -25.16
CA GLN A 157 4.64 9.08 -25.64
C GLN A 157 5.98 9.09 -26.35
N LYS A 158 7.00 8.48 -25.76
CA LYS A 158 8.33 8.38 -26.37
C LYS A 158 8.30 7.63 -27.70
N GLN A 159 7.61 6.50 -27.77
CA GLN A 159 7.45 5.73 -29.00
C GLN A 159 6.69 6.52 -30.08
N ALA A 160 5.62 7.24 -29.70
CA ALA A 160 4.89 8.10 -30.62
C ALA A 160 5.76 9.25 -31.15
N GLU A 161 6.59 9.87 -30.30
CA GLU A 161 7.54 10.90 -30.69
C GLU A 161 8.63 10.38 -31.62
N GLU A 162 9.24 9.24 -31.29
CA GLU A 162 10.26 8.58 -32.12
C GLU A 162 9.69 8.20 -33.49
N GLN A 163 8.49 7.61 -33.54
CA GLN A 163 7.82 7.29 -34.79
C GLN A 163 7.48 8.55 -35.59
N ARG A 164 7.00 9.62 -34.94
CA ARG A 164 6.71 10.90 -35.63
C ARG A 164 7.97 11.51 -36.24
N GLN A 165 9.09 11.49 -35.51
CA GLN A 165 10.37 11.98 -36.00
C GLN A 165 10.89 11.14 -37.16
N ALA A 166 10.80 9.80 -37.07
CA ALA A 166 11.19 8.90 -38.15
C ALA A 166 10.35 9.15 -39.42
N LEU A 167 9.02 9.24 -39.28
CA LEU A 167 8.12 9.53 -40.41
C LEU A 167 8.40 10.92 -41.01
N GLN A 168 8.70 11.92 -40.19
CA GLN A 168 9.06 13.26 -40.66
C GLN A 168 10.38 13.26 -41.46
N LEU A 169 11.36 12.47 -41.03
CA LEU A 169 12.63 12.29 -41.74
C LEU A 169 12.43 11.55 -43.05
N GLU A 170 11.67 10.44 -43.05
CA GLU A 170 11.31 9.71 -44.28
C GLU A 170 10.58 10.61 -45.28
N LEU A 171 9.62 11.41 -44.82
CA LEU A 171 8.89 12.37 -45.63
C LEU A 171 9.81 13.45 -46.22
N LYS A 172 10.77 13.96 -45.45
CA LYS A 172 11.76 14.92 -45.95
C LYS A 172 12.66 14.27 -47.00
N ASN A 173 13.22 13.11 -46.71
CA ASN A 173 14.13 12.39 -47.61
C ASN A 173 13.44 12.03 -48.93
N THR A 174 12.21 11.53 -48.87
CA THR A 174 11.43 11.18 -50.07
C THR A 174 11.10 12.42 -50.90
N ARG A 175 10.73 13.55 -50.28
CA ARG A 175 10.51 14.81 -51.00
C ARG A 175 11.79 15.31 -51.68
N GLU A 176 12.91 15.33 -50.98
CA GLU A 176 14.20 15.74 -51.55
C GLU A 176 14.63 14.82 -52.69
N GLU A 177 14.41 13.51 -52.58
CA GLU A 177 14.73 12.55 -53.63
C GLU A 177 13.85 12.74 -54.87
N GLN A 178 12.54 12.94 -54.69
CA GLN A 178 11.61 13.22 -55.79
C GLN A 178 11.91 14.56 -56.48
N GLU A 179 12.23 15.60 -55.71
CA GLU A 179 12.63 16.90 -56.25
C GLU A 179 13.90 16.79 -57.10
N LYS A 180 14.91 16.05 -56.62
CA LYS A 180 16.14 15.79 -57.38
C LYS A 180 15.88 14.99 -58.66
N LYS A 181 15.04 13.95 -58.60
CA LYS A 181 14.66 13.14 -59.77
C LYS A 181 13.97 14.01 -60.83
N LEU A 182 12.99 14.80 -60.41
CA LEU A 182 12.25 15.70 -61.30
C LEU A 182 13.15 16.79 -61.89
N ALA A 183 14.10 17.33 -61.12
CA ALA A 183 15.09 18.28 -61.63
C ALA A 183 16.06 17.64 -62.65
N ALA A 184 16.51 16.41 -62.39
CA ALA A 184 17.38 15.66 -63.30
C ALA A 184 16.67 15.31 -64.61
N GLU A 185 15.43 14.82 -64.55
CA GLU A 185 14.60 14.53 -65.72
C GLU A 185 14.36 15.79 -66.55
N LYS A 186 13.99 16.91 -65.91
CA LYS A 186 13.85 18.21 -66.62
C LYS A 186 15.13 18.63 -67.32
N ALA A 187 16.27 18.54 -66.64
CA ALA A 187 17.56 18.90 -67.23
C ALA A 187 17.93 17.98 -68.40
N GLU A 188 17.60 16.68 -68.33
CA GLU A 188 17.80 15.73 -69.43
C GLU A 188 16.91 16.08 -70.63
N HIS A 189 15.63 16.38 -70.40
CA HIS A 189 14.71 16.78 -71.46
C HIS A 189 15.10 18.13 -72.09
N GLU A 190 15.53 19.11 -71.31
CA GLU A 190 15.99 20.40 -71.82
C GLU A 190 17.28 20.27 -72.66
N ARG A 191 18.19 19.37 -72.27
CA ARG A 191 19.35 19.00 -73.09
C ARG A 191 18.92 18.34 -74.40
N LYS A 192 18.01 17.37 -74.36
CA LYS A 192 17.47 16.71 -75.58
C LYS A 192 16.83 17.72 -76.53
N ILE A 193 16.02 18.65 -76.01
CA ILE A 193 15.43 19.74 -76.81
C ILE A 193 16.53 20.59 -77.46
N THR A 194 17.52 21.02 -76.68
CA THR A 194 18.64 21.84 -77.19
C THR A 194 19.44 21.10 -78.25
N GLU A 195 19.70 19.81 -78.04
CA GLU A 195 20.41 18.96 -78.99
C GLU A 195 19.62 18.78 -80.29
N THR A 196 18.32 18.46 -80.24
CA THR A 196 17.46 18.34 -81.43
C THR A 196 17.40 19.65 -82.21
N VAL A 197 17.30 20.79 -81.51
CA VAL A 197 17.32 22.13 -82.13
C VAL A 197 18.67 22.41 -82.80
N ALA A 198 19.79 22.10 -82.14
CA ALA A 198 21.13 22.29 -82.68
C ALA A 198 21.38 21.41 -83.91
N GLN A 199 21.09 20.10 -83.81
CA GLN A 199 21.20 19.16 -84.92
C GLN A 199 20.34 19.57 -86.11
N THR A 200 19.11 20.05 -85.86
CA THR A 200 18.22 20.54 -86.92
C THR A 200 18.73 21.83 -87.56
N THR A 201 19.23 22.76 -86.76
CA THR A 201 19.83 24.01 -87.27
C THR A 201 21.03 23.69 -88.17
N GLN A 202 21.86 22.72 -87.79
CA GLN A 202 22.96 22.23 -88.61
C GLN A 202 22.47 21.59 -89.92
N LYS A 203 21.44 20.72 -89.87
CA LYS A 203 20.84 20.12 -91.07
C LYS A 203 20.30 21.18 -92.03
N ILE A 204 19.59 22.19 -91.52
CA ILE A 204 19.08 23.32 -92.33
C ILE A 204 20.23 24.11 -92.94
N ALA A 205 21.30 24.37 -92.19
CA ALA A 205 22.48 25.06 -92.69
C ALA A 205 23.17 24.27 -93.81
N GLN A 206 23.34 22.95 -93.63
CA GLN A 206 23.90 22.05 -94.65
C GLN A 206 23.03 22.00 -95.92
N GLN A 207 21.72 21.88 -95.78
CA GLN A 207 20.78 21.91 -96.92
C GLN A 207 20.83 23.24 -97.68
N ARG A 208 20.93 24.37 -96.96
CA ARG A 208 21.09 25.69 -97.59
C ARG A 208 22.42 25.82 -98.32
N GLN A 209 23.50 25.30 -97.73
CA GLN A 209 24.81 25.30 -98.37
C GLN A 209 24.80 24.46 -99.64
N SER A 210 24.26 23.24 -99.61
CA SER A 210 24.16 22.38 -100.80
C SER A 210 23.29 23.02 -101.88
N ALA A 211 22.15 23.62 -101.51
CA ALA A 211 21.29 24.34 -102.45
C ALA A 211 22.01 25.53 -103.08
N ASN A 212 22.83 26.28 -102.32
CA ASN A 212 23.63 27.38 -102.85
C ASN A 212 24.76 26.89 -103.77
N ASP A 213 25.42 25.79 -103.44
CA ASP A 213 26.48 25.19 -104.27
C ASP A 213 25.91 24.66 -105.59
N GLU A 214 24.73 24.04 -105.58
CA GLU A 214 24.00 23.63 -106.78
C GLU A 214 23.55 24.84 -107.61
N LEU A 215 23.05 25.89 -106.97
CA LEU A 215 22.69 27.14 -107.63
C LEU A 215 23.91 27.80 -108.31
N ALA A 216 25.07 27.76 -107.66
CA ALA A 216 26.32 28.26 -108.23
C ALA A 216 26.76 27.42 -109.44
N LYS A 217 26.65 26.09 -109.37
CA LYS A 217 26.93 25.19 -110.50
C LYS A 217 25.99 25.46 -111.68
N ILE A 218 24.68 25.52 -111.46
CA ILE A 218 23.70 25.82 -112.52
C ILE A 218 23.99 27.18 -113.16
N LYS A 219 24.34 28.19 -112.37
CA LYS A 219 24.76 29.50 -112.90
C LYS A 219 26.03 29.40 -113.74
N SER A 220 27.04 28.66 -113.29
CA SER A 220 28.28 28.43 -114.02
C SER A 220 28.02 27.69 -115.34
N ASP A 221 27.32 26.55 -115.28
CA ASP A 221 26.98 25.74 -116.45
C ASP A 221 26.14 26.53 -117.46
N SER A 222 25.19 27.33 -116.97
CA SER A 222 24.40 28.24 -117.80
C SER A 222 25.30 29.29 -118.47
N ASN A 223 26.22 29.92 -117.74
CA ASN A 223 27.17 30.88 -118.30
C ASN A 223 28.08 30.24 -119.35
N ASP A 224 28.60 29.04 -119.09
CA ASP A 224 29.43 28.29 -120.03
C ASP A 224 28.66 27.93 -121.31
N GLN A 225 27.39 27.52 -121.19
CA GLN A 225 26.53 27.24 -122.34
C GLN A 225 26.22 28.51 -123.14
N ILE A 226 25.92 29.62 -122.46
CA ILE A 226 25.72 30.93 -123.09
C ILE A 226 27.00 31.33 -123.84
N GLN A 227 28.17 31.19 -123.22
CA GLN A 227 29.44 31.54 -123.83
C GLN A 227 29.74 30.66 -125.05
N LYS A 228 29.54 29.35 -124.97
CA LYS A 228 29.69 28.44 -126.12
C LYS A 228 28.75 28.81 -127.27
N ALA A 229 27.48 29.12 -126.98
CA ALA A 229 26.52 29.55 -128.00
C ALA A 229 26.94 30.87 -128.66
N LEU A 230 27.47 31.82 -127.88
CA LEU A 230 28.01 33.08 -128.38
C LEU A 230 29.28 32.88 -129.22
N GLU A 231 30.20 32.01 -128.79
CA GLU A 231 31.41 31.65 -129.52
C GLU A 231 31.09 30.95 -130.85
N GLU A 232 30.13 30.03 -130.87
CA GLU A 232 29.63 29.41 -132.09
C GLU A 232 28.99 30.43 -133.03
N ALA A 233 28.23 31.40 -132.50
CA ALA A 233 27.69 32.51 -133.28
C ALA A 233 28.82 33.36 -133.88
N ASN A 234 29.85 33.71 -133.11
CA ASN A 234 31.01 34.49 -133.55
C ASN A 234 31.84 33.75 -134.61
N LYS A 235 32.05 32.44 -134.46
CA LYS A 235 32.75 31.60 -135.46
C LYS A 235 32.00 31.56 -136.80
N LYS A 236 30.67 31.54 -136.77
CA LYS A 236 29.80 31.59 -137.95
C LYS A 236 29.68 33.01 -138.54
N LEU A 237 29.91 34.06 -137.75
CA LEU A 237 29.96 35.47 -138.16
C LEU A 237 31.14 35.76 -139.11
N SER A 238 32.20 34.95 -139.03
CA SER A 238 33.29 34.93 -140.00
C SER A 238 32.86 34.46 -141.40
N THR A 239 31.72 33.77 -141.55
CA THR A 239 31.41 33.03 -142.78
C THR A 239 30.39 33.71 -143.71
N VAL A 240 29.31 34.38 -143.26
CA VAL A 240 28.35 35.07 -144.18
C VAL A 240 27.53 36.16 -143.48
N ARG A 241 27.49 37.40 -144.01
CA ARG A 241 26.86 38.60 -143.40
C ARG A 241 25.32 38.70 -143.41
N GLU A 242 24.58 37.85 -144.14
CA GLU A 242 23.10 37.94 -144.22
C GLU A 242 22.36 36.83 -143.43
N GLN A 243 23.00 35.69 -143.22
CA GLN A 243 22.53 34.68 -142.24
C GLN A 243 22.80 35.10 -140.79
N VAL A 244 23.63 36.14 -140.57
CA VAL A 244 24.03 36.67 -139.25
C VAL A 244 22.85 37.24 -138.46
N SER A 245 21.89 37.93 -139.09
CA SER A 245 20.77 38.51 -138.34
C SER A 245 19.85 37.42 -137.75
N LYS A 246 19.54 36.39 -138.55
CA LYS A 246 18.75 35.22 -138.13
C LYS A 246 19.50 34.37 -137.10
N MET A 247 20.79 34.09 -137.32
CA MET A 247 21.60 33.32 -136.36
C MET A 247 21.83 34.06 -135.06
N LEU A 248 21.97 35.38 -135.08
CA LEU A 248 22.17 36.19 -133.88
C LEU A 248 20.89 36.28 -133.06
N THR A 249 19.72 36.39 -133.70
CA THR A 249 18.43 36.25 -133.01
C THR A 249 18.21 34.84 -132.49
N GLU A 250 18.61 33.80 -133.22
CA GLU A 250 18.53 32.40 -132.77
C GLU A 250 19.46 32.16 -131.56
N ALA A 251 20.70 32.67 -131.59
CA ALA A 251 21.66 32.57 -130.49
C ALA A 251 21.23 33.39 -129.27
N GLN A 252 20.71 34.61 -129.48
CA GLN A 252 20.09 35.40 -128.40
C GLN A 252 18.88 34.70 -127.81
N ARG A 253 18.05 34.04 -128.63
CA ARG A 253 16.92 33.23 -128.18
C ARG A 253 17.38 32.01 -127.39
N GLN A 254 18.42 31.31 -127.84
CA GLN A 254 19.01 30.19 -127.12
C GLN A 254 19.62 30.63 -125.77
N ALA A 255 20.33 31.76 -125.74
CA ALA A 255 20.87 32.31 -124.50
C ALA A 255 19.75 32.73 -123.53
N ALA A 256 18.68 33.35 -124.03
CA ALA A 256 17.50 33.68 -123.23
C ALA A 256 16.80 32.41 -122.70
N ASP A 257 16.57 31.41 -123.55
CA ASP A 257 15.97 30.12 -123.16
C ASP A 257 16.81 29.39 -122.10
N ILE A 258 18.13 29.39 -122.22
CA ILE A 258 19.05 28.79 -121.23
C ILE A 258 18.98 29.56 -119.92
N THR A 259 19.02 30.89 -119.97
CA THR A 259 18.93 31.75 -118.78
C THR A 259 17.60 31.59 -118.07
N ASP A 260 16.49 31.52 -118.79
CA ASP A 260 15.16 31.34 -118.24
C ASP A 260 14.99 29.93 -117.64
N LYS A 261 15.52 28.89 -118.29
CA LYS A 261 15.56 27.53 -117.73
C LYS A 261 16.40 27.47 -116.46
N ALA A 262 17.60 28.05 -116.47
CA ALA A 262 18.48 28.11 -115.31
C ALA A 262 17.84 28.90 -114.16
N LYS A 263 17.20 30.04 -114.45
CA LYS A 263 16.47 30.86 -113.46
C LYS A 263 15.28 30.10 -112.87
N THR A 264 14.54 29.36 -113.70
CA THR A 264 13.43 28.53 -113.25
C THR A 264 13.90 27.37 -112.38
N GLN A 265 15.00 26.70 -112.74
CA GLN A 265 15.60 25.63 -111.93
C GLN A 265 16.17 26.15 -110.61
N ALA A 266 16.88 27.28 -110.64
CA ALA A 266 17.38 27.97 -109.46
C ALA A 266 16.24 28.35 -108.50
N GLN A 267 15.13 28.89 -109.04
CA GLN A 267 13.97 29.22 -108.24
C GLN A 267 13.33 27.98 -107.60
N LYS A 268 13.21 26.87 -108.36
CA LYS A 268 12.72 25.60 -107.83
C LYS A 268 13.58 25.08 -106.68
N ILE A 269 14.91 25.12 -106.80
CA ILE A 269 15.84 24.69 -105.74
C ILE A 269 15.66 25.54 -104.47
N ILE A 270 15.49 26.86 -104.63
CA ILE A 270 15.25 27.77 -103.50
C ILE A 270 13.90 27.47 -102.83
N ASP A 271 12.85 27.30 -103.62
CA ASP A 271 11.50 27.02 -103.12
C ASP A 271 11.46 25.66 -102.42
N ASP A 272 12.08 24.62 -102.99
CA ASP A 272 12.20 23.29 -102.40
C ASP A 272 13.01 23.32 -101.10
N ALA A 273 14.11 24.08 -101.04
CA ALA A 273 14.90 24.26 -99.81
C ALA A 273 14.11 25.02 -98.73
N ASN A 274 13.32 26.02 -99.12
CA ASN A 274 12.46 26.77 -98.19
C ASN A 274 11.33 25.91 -97.64
N VAL A 275 10.68 25.11 -98.49
CA VAL A 275 9.64 24.15 -98.09
C VAL A 275 10.22 23.07 -97.19
N SER A 276 11.37 22.48 -97.54
CA SER A 276 12.06 21.49 -96.69
C SER A 276 12.46 22.07 -95.33
N SER A 277 12.98 23.31 -95.31
CA SER A 277 13.31 24.00 -94.05
C SER A 277 12.07 24.31 -93.21
N ALA A 278 10.97 24.74 -93.83
CA ALA A 278 9.70 24.97 -93.15
C ALA A 278 9.12 23.67 -92.56
N ASN A 279 9.11 22.59 -93.34
CA ASN A 279 8.66 21.27 -92.91
C ASN A 279 9.51 20.75 -91.74
N THR A 280 10.84 20.89 -91.83
CA THR A 280 11.75 20.45 -90.75
C THR A 280 11.52 21.26 -89.46
N LYS A 281 11.32 22.58 -89.57
CA LYS A 281 10.99 23.43 -88.42
C LYS A 281 9.64 23.07 -87.80
N ALA A 282 8.63 22.80 -88.62
CA ALA A 282 7.32 22.37 -88.17
C ALA A 282 7.40 21.03 -87.42
N GLN A 283 8.17 20.07 -87.94
CA GLN A 283 8.40 18.79 -87.28
C GLN A 283 9.08 18.96 -85.92
N VAL A 284 10.14 19.77 -85.81
CA VAL A 284 10.77 20.06 -84.51
C VAL A 284 9.82 20.76 -83.55
N SER A 285 8.98 21.68 -84.03
CA SER A 285 7.99 22.33 -83.15
C SER A 285 6.98 21.33 -82.59
N SER A 286 6.60 20.30 -83.37
CA SER A 286 5.77 19.19 -82.91
C SER A 286 6.50 18.35 -81.86
N GLU A 287 7.73 17.92 -82.15
CA GLU A 287 8.53 17.10 -81.23
C GLU A 287 8.81 17.83 -79.90
N VAL A 288 9.08 19.14 -79.93
CA VAL A 288 9.24 19.94 -78.71
C VAL A 288 7.93 20.04 -77.93
N GLN A 289 6.80 20.15 -78.61
CA GLN A 289 5.49 20.17 -77.97
C GLN A 289 5.16 18.82 -77.32
N GLU A 290 5.46 17.71 -77.99
CA GLU A 290 5.33 16.35 -77.44
C GLU A 290 6.22 16.14 -76.20
N VAL A 291 7.48 16.59 -76.24
CA VAL A 291 8.37 16.51 -75.07
C VAL A 291 7.84 17.36 -73.91
N ARG A 292 7.28 18.55 -74.19
CA ARG A 292 6.65 19.40 -73.15
C ARG A 292 5.42 18.74 -72.53
N GLU A 293 4.61 18.07 -73.33
CA GLU A 293 3.44 17.34 -72.85
C GLU A 293 3.85 16.14 -71.99
N GLN A 294 4.90 15.41 -72.40
CA GLN A 294 5.49 14.35 -71.58
C GLN A 294 6.01 14.86 -70.22
N ILE A 295 6.69 16.01 -70.20
CA ILE A 295 7.14 16.65 -68.95
C ILE A 295 5.92 16.95 -68.05
N ALA A 296 4.85 17.50 -68.60
CA ALA A 296 3.64 17.81 -67.83
C ALA A 296 3.03 16.54 -67.21
N ILE A 297 2.87 15.47 -67.99
CA ILE A 297 2.36 14.17 -67.52
C ILE A 297 3.24 13.61 -66.40
N GLN A 298 4.56 13.62 -66.57
CA GLN A 298 5.49 13.13 -65.54
C GLN A 298 5.43 13.98 -64.25
N GLN A 299 5.27 15.30 -64.37
CA GLN A 299 5.07 16.16 -63.20
C GLN A 299 3.76 15.83 -62.46
N ASP A 300 2.68 15.58 -63.19
CA ASP A 300 1.39 15.19 -62.60
C ASP A 300 1.49 13.82 -61.91
N GLU A 301 2.14 12.84 -62.54
CA GLU A 301 2.40 11.52 -61.95
C GLU A 301 3.29 11.61 -60.69
N ALA A 302 4.34 12.43 -60.70
CA ALA A 302 5.20 12.65 -59.54
C ALA A 302 4.41 13.28 -58.39
N THR A 303 3.55 14.25 -58.69
CA THR A 303 2.68 14.90 -57.71
C THR A 303 1.67 13.91 -57.12
N ALA A 304 1.08 13.05 -57.96
CA ALA A 304 0.18 11.98 -57.51
C ALA A 304 0.88 11.00 -56.57
N LYS A 305 2.10 10.55 -56.90
CA LYS A 305 2.91 9.65 -56.05
C LYS A 305 3.26 10.31 -54.70
N VAL A 306 3.59 11.60 -54.69
CA VAL A 306 3.83 12.34 -53.44
C VAL A 306 2.56 12.38 -52.58
N ASN A 307 1.40 12.66 -53.17
CA ASN A 307 0.13 12.67 -52.44
C ASN A 307 -0.25 11.30 -51.87
N GLU A 308 0.02 10.22 -52.60
CA GLU A 308 -0.17 8.85 -52.12
C GLU A 308 0.73 8.53 -50.91
N LEU A 309 2.02 8.90 -50.99
CA LEU A 309 2.95 8.75 -49.86
C LEU A 309 2.50 9.56 -48.64
N LEU A 310 2.05 10.80 -48.84
CA LEU A 310 1.53 11.64 -47.75
C LEU A 310 0.31 10.99 -47.07
N LYS A 311 -0.59 10.40 -47.87
CA LYS A 311 -1.74 9.67 -47.34
C LYS A 311 -1.32 8.44 -46.53
N GLY A 312 -0.37 7.64 -47.05
CA GLY A 312 0.15 6.48 -46.32
C GLY A 312 0.84 6.84 -45.00
N LEU A 313 1.54 7.99 -44.95
CA LEU A 313 2.14 8.52 -43.73
C LEU A 313 1.08 9.01 -42.74
N GLU A 314 0.00 9.63 -43.22
CA GLU A 314 -1.14 10.03 -42.38
C GLU A 314 -1.85 8.81 -41.76
N ASP A 315 -2.05 7.74 -42.55
CA ASP A 315 -2.63 6.50 -42.07
C ASP A 315 -1.74 5.82 -41.00
N ARG A 316 -0.41 5.82 -41.20
CA ARG A 316 0.53 5.34 -40.18
C ARG A 316 0.46 6.17 -38.91
N ARG A 317 0.42 7.50 -39.04
CA ARG A 317 0.29 8.41 -37.90
C ARG A 317 -0.99 8.12 -37.10
N LYS A 318 -2.13 7.93 -37.78
CA LYS A 318 -3.40 7.57 -37.13
C LYS A 318 -3.29 6.26 -36.35
N ARG A 319 -2.67 5.22 -36.92
CA ARG A 319 -2.42 3.96 -36.21
C ARG A 319 -1.56 4.15 -34.96
N THR A 320 -0.49 4.93 -35.05
CA THR A 320 0.34 5.26 -33.87
C THR A 320 -0.47 6.00 -32.80
N GLU A 321 -1.31 6.96 -33.21
CA GLU A 321 -2.19 7.69 -32.28
C GLU A 321 -3.17 6.71 -31.59
N GLU A 322 -3.84 5.84 -32.35
CA GLU A 322 -4.74 4.79 -31.82
C GLU A 322 -4.02 3.82 -30.87
N GLU A 323 -2.83 3.33 -31.22
CA GLU A 323 -2.01 2.46 -30.37
C GLU A 323 -1.61 3.18 -29.07
N SER A 324 -1.24 4.45 -29.16
CA SER A 324 -0.89 5.25 -27.97
C SER A 324 -2.09 5.49 -27.06
N GLU A 325 -3.28 5.72 -27.62
CA GLU A 325 -4.52 5.88 -26.88
C GLU A 325 -4.90 4.57 -26.17
N GLN A 326 -4.76 3.42 -26.84
CA GLN A 326 -4.98 2.10 -26.25
C GLN A 326 -4.03 1.85 -25.08
N LEU A 327 -2.74 2.19 -25.19
CA LEU A 327 -1.78 2.06 -24.08
C LEU A 327 -2.14 2.98 -22.91
N ILE A 328 -2.59 4.20 -23.18
CA ILE A 328 -3.08 5.12 -22.14
C ILE A 328 -4.34 4.57 -21.46
N GLU A 329 -5.25 3.97 -22.22
CA GLU A 329 -6.46 3.36 -21.70
C GLU A 329 -6.14 2.14 -20.83
N GLN A 330 -5.24 1.27 -21.28
CA GLN A 330 -4.72 0.15 -20.49
C GLN A 330 -4.10 0.65 -19.18
N ALA A 331 -3.26 1.69 -19.23
CA ALA A 331 -2.67 2.29 -18.04
C ALA A 331 -3.74 2.85 -17.07
N LYS A 332 -4.79 3.48 -17.58
CA LYS A 332 -5.93 3.94 -16.76
C LYS A 332 -6.69 2.77 -16.14
N LYS A 333 -6.92 1.71 -16.90
CA LYS A 333 -7.60 0.49 -16.46
C LYS A 333 -6.83 -0.19 -15.33
N THR A 334 -5.53 -0.45 -15.52
CA THR A 334 -4.67 -1.05 -14.48
C THR A 334 -4.66 -0.21 -13.20
N ARG A 335 -4.60 1.11 -13.31
CA ARG A 335 -4.68 2.00 -12.14
C ARG A 335 -6.03 1.85 -11.42
N LYS A 336 -7.14 1.86 -12.16
CA LYS A 336 -8.48 1.72 -11.59
C LYS A 336 -8.66 0.35 -10.90
N GLU A 337 -8.25 -0.72 -11.56
CA GLU A 337 -8.31 -2.08 -10.99
C GLU A 337 -7.48 -2.20 -9.72
N ALA A 338 -6.30 -1.57 -9.66
CA ALA A 338 -5.48 -1.52 -8.46
C ALA A 338 -6.12 -0.71 -7.32
N ASP A 339 -6.73 0.44 -7.63
CA ASP A 339 -7.46 1.26 -6.66
C ASP A 339 -8.69 0.50 -6.10
N ASP A 340 -9.47 -0.16 -6.97
CA ASP A 340 -10.63 -0.98 -6.59
C ASP A 340 -10.23 -2.19 -5.74
N PHE A 341 -9.15 -2.89 -6.13
CA PHE A 341 -8.61 -4.00 -5.35
C PHE A 341 -8.09 -3.55 -3.99
N ALA A 342 -7.34 -2.44 -3.93
CA ALA A 342 -6.87 -1.84 -2.69
C ALA A 342 -8.03 -1.46 -1.75
N ALA A 343 -9.10 -0.88 -2.29
CA ALA A 343 -10.31 -0.56 -1.52
C ALA A 343 -10.98 -1.82 -0.97
N SER A 344 -11.13 -2.87 -1.79
CA SER A 344 -11.70 -4.14 -1.35
C SER A 344 -10.87 -4.81 -0.24
N LYS A 345 -9.53 -4.73 -0.32
CA LYS A 345 -8.63 -5.29 0.69
C LYS A 345 -8.70 -4.54 2.02
N ARG A 346 -8.80 -3.21 1.99
CA ARG A 346 -9.05 -2.41 3.19
C ARG A 346 -10.38 -2.78 3.85
N LYS A 347 -11.45 -2.87 3.05
CA LYS A 347 -12.77 -3.27 3.56
C LYS A 347 -12.76 -4.67 4.18
N GLU A 348 -12.12 -5.65 3.53
CA GLU A 348 -11.96 -7.01 4.07
C GLU A 348 -11.18 -7.00 5.39
N ALA A 349 -10.16 -6.15 5.52
CA ALA A 349 -9.39 -6.00 6.75
C ALA A 349 -10.18 -5.30 7.86
N GLU A 350 -10.98 -4.28 7.53
CA GLU A 350 -11.91 -3.61 8.46
C GLU A 350 -12.96 -4.57 9.01
N GLU A 351 -13.54 -5.41 8.15
CA GLU A 351 -14.50 -6.44 8.56
C GLU A 351 -13.83 -7.47 9.50
N LYS A 352 -12.62 -7.93 9.18
CA LYS A 352 -11.87 -8.85 10.06
C LYS A 352 -11.49 -8.21 11.38
N ALA A 353 -11.05 -6.95 11.38
CA ALA A 353 -10.72 -6.19 12.58
C ALA A 353 -11.96 -6.04 13.48
N ALA A 354 -13.12 -5.71 12.90
CA ALA A 354 -14.38 -5.63 13.62
C ALA A 354 -14.80 -6.98 14.22
N GLN A 355 -14.64 -8.09 13.48
CA GLN A 355 -14.91 -9.45 13.98
C GLN A 355 -14.02 -9.80 15.16
N ILE A 356 -12.70 -9.55 15.07
CA ILE A 356 -11.75 -9.80 16.17
C ILE A 356 -12.17 -9.05 17.44
N LEU A 357 -12.56 -7.78 17.30
CA LEU A 357 -13.00 -6.96 18.42
C LEU A 357 -14.32 -7.47 19.02
N ASP A 358 -15.31 -7.81 18.20
CA ASP A 358 -16.60 -8.33 18.68
C ASP A 358 -16.45 -9.67 19.40
N GLU A 359 -15.70 -10.61 18.82
CA GLU A 359 -15.39 -11.90 19.45
C GLU A 359 -14.66 -11.72 20.78
N SER A 360 -13.68 -10.81 20.83
CA SER A 360 -12.91 -10.55 22.05
C SER A 360 -13.75 -9.84 23.12
N HIS A 361 -14.66 -8.94 22.73
CA HIS A 361 -15.61 -8.34 23.66
C HIS A 361 -16.59 -9.37 24.23
N LYS A 362 -17.04 -10.34 23.42
CA LYS A 362 -17.87 -11.46 23.89
C LYS A 362 -17.11 -12.33 24.88
N GLN A 363 -15.87 -12.73 24.54
CA GLN A 363 -15.01 -13.52 25.42
C GLN A 363 -14.72 -12.79 26.75
N ALA A 364 -14.40 -11.50 26.69
CA ALA A 364 -14.16 -10.69 27.88
C ALA A 364 -15.39 -10.62 28.81
N LYS A 365 -16.59 -10.46 28.23
CA LYS A 365 -17.85 -10.47 29.00
C LYS A 365 -18.12 -11.84 29.61
N GLU A 366 -17.91 -12.90 28.86
CA GLU A 366 -18.10 -14.28 29.31
C GLU A 366 -17.13 -14.63 30.46
N GLU A 367 -15.86 -14.23 30.36
CA GLU A 367 -14.86 -14.44 31.42
C GLU A 367 -15.24 -13.69 32.71
N ILE A 368 -15.69 -12.43 32.61
CA ILE A 368 -16.17 -11.68 33.79
C ILE A 368 -17.37 -12.38 34.42
N GLU A 369 -18.34 -12.79 33.62
CA GLU A 369 -19.56 -13.42 34.12
C GLU A 369 -19.28 -14.78 34.76
N ASN A 370 -18.44 -15.61 34.14
CA ASN A 370 -18.00 -16.90 34.71
C ASN A 370 -17.30 -16.72 36.06
N ARG A 371 -16.40 -15.73 36.16
CA ARG A 371 -15.69 -15.42 37.40
C ARG A 371 -16.62 -14.83 38.46
N ARG A 372 -17.58 -13.98 38.08
CA ARG A 372 -18.62 -13.46 38.97
C ARG A 372 -19.48 -14.58 39.55
N GLN A 373 -19.92 -15.52 38.71
CA GLN A 373 -20.69 -16.69 39.14
C GLN A 373 -19.87 -17.60 40.07
N ALA A 374 -18.60 -17.84 39.76
CA ALA A 374 -17.71 -18.60 40.63
C ALA A 374 -17.55 -17.95 42.01
N ALA A 375 -17.31 -16.63 42.07
CA ALA A 375 -17.24 -15.88 43.32
C ALA A 375 -18.57 -15.92 44.09
N GLN A 376 -19.70 -15.81 43.40
CA GLN A 376 -21.01 -15.87 44.03
C GLN A 376 -21.30 -17.25 44.62
N ASN A 377 -20.98 -18.32 43.90
CA ASN A 377 -21.10 -19.69 44.42
C ASN A 377 -20.21 -19.91 45.66
N GLU A 378 -19.01 -19.34 45.70
CA GLU A 378 -18.13 -19.42 46.87
C GLU A 378 -18.70 -18.64 48.07
N LEU A 379 -19.24 -17.44 47.83
CA LEU A 379 -19.92 -16.64 48.86
C LEU A 379 -21.16 -17.36 49.40
N ASP A 380 -21.98 -17.94 48.54
CA ASP A 380 -23.20 -18.68 48.92
C ASP A 380 -22.84 -19.90 49.78
N ASN A 381 -21.82 -20.67 49.39
CA ASN A 381 -21.32 -21.80 50.16
C ASN A 381 -20.82 -21.38 51.55
N LEU A 382 -20.09 -20.26 51.65
CA LEU A 382 -19.60 -19.74 52.93
C LEU A 382 -20.76 -19.22 53.79
N GLN A 383 -21.75 -18.57 53.18
CA GLN A 383 -22.95 -18.12 53.86
C GLN A 383 -23.75 -19.30 54.44
N GLU A 384 -23.84 -20.41 53.71
CA GLU A 384 -24.44 -21.65 54.22
C GLU A 384 -23.66 -22.19 55.43
N GLN A 385 -22.33 -22.24 55.36
CA GLN A 385 -21.50 -22.66 56.49
C GLN A 385 -21.67 -21.78 57.73
N ILE A 386 -21.71 -20.45 57.53
CA ILE A 386 -21.95 -19.51 58.64
C ILE A 386 -23.34 -19.71 59.22
N SER A 387 -24.37 -19.94 58.40
CA SER A 387 -25.73 -20.23 58.90
C SER A 387 -25.78 -21.51 59.75
N LYS A 388 -25.01 -22.54 59.39
CA LYS A 388 -24.85 -23.77 60.19
C LYS A 388 -24.17 -23.49 61.53
N LEU A 389 -23.14 -22.63 61.53
CA LEU A 389 -22.47 -22.19 62.77
C LEU A 389 -23.42 -21.39 63.66
N GLN A 390 -24.21 -20.47 63.10
CA GLN A 390 -25.20 -19.68 63.84
C GLN A 390 -26.34 -20.54 64.43
N ARG A 391 -26.79 -21.59 63.73
CA ARG A 391 -27.75 -22.54 64.29
C ARG A 391 -27.16 -23.32 65.47
N ARG A 392 -25.93 -23.81 65.31
CA ARG A 392 -25.19 -24.48 66.40
C ARG A 392 -24.99 -23.53 67.59
N GLU A 393 -24.73 -22.27 67.32
CA GLU A 393 -24.66 -21.21 68.33
C GLU A 393 -25.97 -21.10 69.13
N ALA A 394 -27.11 -20.96 68.45
CA ALA A 394 -28.42 -20.89 69.08
C ALA A 394 -28.76 -22.15 69.90
N ASP A 395 -28.41 -23.33 69.40
CA ASP A 395 -28.59 -24.60 70.11
C ASP A 395 -27.74 -24.69 71.40
N ILE A 396 -26.50 -24.18 71.36
CA ILE A 396 -25.62 -24.11 72.54
C ILE A 396 -26.22 -23.17 73.58
N THR A 397 -26.62 -21.95 73.18
CA THR A 397 -27.24 -20.98 74.08
C THR A 397 -28.52 -21.54 74.70
N ALA A 398 -29.39 -22.16 73.90
CA ALA A 398 -30.61 -22.80 74.41
C ALA A 398 -30.32 -23.94 75.39
N ARG A 399 -29.27 -24.74 75.18
CA ARG A 399 -28.83 -25.77 76.14
C ARG A 399 -28.28 -25.16 77.43
N VAL A 400 -27.53 -24.06 77.34
CA VAL A 400 -27.03 -23.35 78.52
C VAL A 400 -28.21 -22.77 79.32
N ASP A 401 -29.19 -22.17 78.64
CA ASP A 401 -30.43 -21.68 79.27
C ASP A 401 -31.26 -22.81 79.90
N GLN A 402 -31.32 -23.98 79.24
CA GLN A 402 -31.94 -25.18 79.82
C GLN A 402 -31.19 -25.67 81.05
N LEU A 403 -29.86 -25.71 81.03
CA LEU A 403 -29.05 -26.06 82.20
C LEU A 403 -29.27 -25.08 83.34
N ARG A 404 -29.36 -23.78 83.05
CA ARG A 404 -29.70 -22.72 84.01
C ARG A 404 -31.11 -22.90 84.58
N SER A 405 -32.08 -23.23 83.73
CA SER A 405 -33.46 -23.51 84.13
C SER A 405 -33.56 -24.75 85.01
N ILE A 406 -32.94 -25.87 84.62
CA ILE A 406 -32.87 -27.11 85.42
C ILE A 406 -32.18 -26.84 86.75
N PHE A 407 -31.09 -26.07 86.76
CA PHE A 407 -30.41 -25.66 87.98
C PHE A 407 -31.32 -24.80 88.88
N SER A 408 -32.00 -23.80 88.31
CA SER A 408 -32.96 -22.97 89.06
C SER A 408 -34.18 -23.75 89.56
N HIS A 409 -34.64 -24.77 88.83
CA HIS A 409 -35.79 -25.57 89.23
C HIS A 409 -35.43 -26.62 90.30
N SER A 410 -34.21 -27.17 90.23
CA SER A 410 -33.69 -28.14 91.21
C SER A 410 -33.15 -27.50 92.49
N PHE A 411 -32.62 -26.28 92.42
CA PHE A 411 -32.05 -25.56 93.59
C PHE A 411 -32.86 -24.32 94.02
N GLY A 412 -33.72 -23.74 93.18
CA GLY A 412 -34.59 -22.60 93.54
C GLY A 412 -35.77 -22.98 94.43
N SER A 413 -36.16 -24.26 94.47
CA SER A 413 -37.06 -24.80 95.51
C SER A 413 -36.45 -24.71 96.92
N LEU A 414 -35.11 -24.64 97.02
CA LEU A 414 -34.38 -24.52 98.28
C LEU A 414 -34.33 -23.06 98.77
N ASP A 415 -34.31 -22.09 97.85
CA ASP A 415 -34.31 -20.65 98.16
C ASP A 415 -35.70 -20.16 98.63
N GLN A 416 -36.78 -20.86 98.22
CA GLN A 416 -38.15 -20.56 98.63
C GLN A 416 -38.49 -21.03 100.06
N LEU A 417 -37.59 -21.81 100.69
CA LEU A 417 -37.67 -22.19 102.10
C LEU A 417 -36.95 -21.21 103.03
N ASP A 418 -36.15 -20.27 102.49
CA ASP A 418 -35.46 -19.21 103.26
C ASP A 418 -36.11 -17.82 103.05
N SER A 419 -37.17 -17.75 102.22
CA SER A 419 -37.85 -16.51 101.84
C SER A 419 -39.13 -16.19 102.63
N ASP A 420 -39.24 -16.61 103.90
CA ASP A 420 -40.37 -16.28 104.80
C ASP A 420 -39.99 -15.25 105.89
N LEU A 421 -38.93 -14.46 105.69
CA LEU A 421 -38.51 -13.45 106.67
C LEU A 421 -38.25 -12.03 106.15
N THR A 422 -38.40 -11.73 104.86
CA THR A 422 -38.38 -10.33 104.40
C THR A 422 -39.28 -10.10 103.20
N GLN A 423 -40.56 -9.84 103.47
CA GLN A 423 -41.49 -9.19 102.55
C GLN A 423 -41.48 -7.68 102.84
N SER A 424 -40.93 -6.89 101.92
CA SER A 424 -41.43 -5.53 101.61
C SER A 424 -40.60 -4.88 100.50
N GLY A 425 -41.29 -4.38 99.47
CA GLY A 425 -40.77 -3.29 98.64
C GLY A 425 -40.33 -3.65 97.23
N GLU A 426 -41.32 -3.87 96.36
CA GLU A 426 -41.36 -3.34 94.98
C GLU A 426 -40.71 -1.95 94.82
N ARG A 427 -40.26 -1.44 93.67
CA ARG A 427 -40.10 -1.84 92.27
C ARG A 427 -39.37 -0.67 91.58
N GLY A 428 -38.63 -0.97 90.51
CA GLY A 428 -38.34 -0.04 89.41
C GLY A 428 -37.17 0.92 89.63
N SER A 429 -36.25 1.16 88.70
CA SER A 429 -36.07 0.67 87.33
C SER A 429 -34.72 1.24 86.85
N THR A 430 -33.84 0.34 86.37
CA THR A 430 -32.79 0.52 85.34
C THR A 430 -31.99 1.84 85.26
N PRO A 431 -30.65 1.79 85.43
CA PRO A 431 -29.70 2.60 84.67
C PRO A 431 -29.07 1.75 83.54
N VAL A 432 -29.11 2.24 82.29
CA VAL A 432 -28.04 2.93 81.53
C VAL A 432 -26.92 2.00 81.02
N VAL A 433 -26.59 2.24 79.75
CA VAL A 433 -25.34 2.00 79.00
C VAL A 433 -25.55 1.04 77.83
N GLU A 434 -25.78 1.60 76.65
CA GLU A 434 -25.28 0.99 75.42
C GLU A 434 -24.55 2.08 74.63
N ASP A 435 -23.23 1.91 74.64
CA ASP A 435 -22.21 2.68 73.93
C ASP A 435 -22.17 2.22 72.47
N LYS A 436 -22.32 3.17 71.54
CA LYS A 436 -22.04 2.98 70.11
C LYS A 436 -21.37 4.24 69.56
N THR A 437 -20.05 4.29 69.69
CA THR A 437 -19.12 4.84 68.68
C THR A 437 -19.23 4.00 67.39
N GLU A 438 -18.97 4.41 66.16
CA GLU A 438 -18.59 5.65 65.47
C GLU A 438 -18.60 5.28 63.96
N PHE A 439 -18.85 6.26 63.08
CA PHE A 439 -18.36 6.37 61.68
C PHE A 439 -18.71 5.23 60.68
N ASP A 440 -18.86 5.41 59.37
CA ASP A 440 -19.00 6.48 58.37
C ASP A 440 -18.98 5.76 57.00
N ALA A 441 -19.25 6.48 55.91
CA ALA A 441 -19.15 6.12 54.48
C ALA A 441 -20.47 5.71 53.77
N PRO A 442 -20.61 6.01 52.46
CA PRO A 442 -21.42 7.15 52.02
C PRO A 442 -22.57 6.75 51.10
N ALA A 443 -23.52 7.67 50.94
CA ALA A 443 -24.60 7.61 49.97
C ALA A 443 -24.15 8.16 48.60
N ASP A 444 -24.34 7.34 47.57
CA ASP A 444 -24.32 7.70 46.15
C ASP A 444 -25.27 8.88 45.88
N LYS A 445 -24.73 9.95 45.28
CA LYS A 445 -25.52 10.96 44.60
C LYS A 445 -25.40 10.70 43.10
N GLN A 446 -26.53 10.34 42.51
CA GLN A 446 -26.75 10.38 41.07
C GLN A 446 -26.78 11.85 40.65
N GLU A 447 -25.82 12.26 39.83
CA GLU A 447 -25.88 13.51 39.08
C GLU A 447 -26.63 13.24 37.78
N GLU A 448 -27.81 13.84 37.67
CA GLU A 448 -28.58 13.97 36.43
C GLU A 448 -27.93 15.09 35.59
N GLU A 449 -27.44 14.76 34.40
CA GLU A 449 -27.00 15.73 33.40
C GLU A 449 -28.24 16.34 32.72
N GLU A 450 -28.42 17.66 32.90
CA GLU A 450 -29.42 18.45 32.18
C GLU A 450 -28.97 18.72 30.74
N GLU A 451 -29.83 18.35 29.79
CA GLU A 451 -29.80 18.77 28.40
C GLU A 451 -30.11 20.28 28.29
N GLN A 452 -29.26 21.02 27.56
CA GLN A 452 -29.61 22.36 27.05
C GLN A 452 -29.51 22.38 25.53
N GLU A 453 -30.68 22.41 24.88
CA GLU A 453 -30.89 22.80 23.50
C GLU A 453 -30.62 24.31 23.31
N GLN A 454 -29.85 24.67 22.29
CA GLN A 454 -29.90 26.00 21.67
C GLN A 454 -29.90 25.87 20.15
N GLU A 455 -30.95 26.42 19.53
CA GLU A 455 -31.15 26.58 18.09
C GLU A 455 -30.86 28.06 17.68
N PRO A 456 -30.88 28.47 16.37
CA PRO A 456 -29.71 28.98 15.67
C PRO A 456 -29.82 30.46 15.19
N VAL A 457 -28.71 31.09 14.80
CA VAL A 457 -28.69 32.35 14.03
C VAL A 457 -27.40 32.47 13.18
N PRO A 458 -27.30 33.35 12.13
CA PRO A 458 -27.04 32.95 10.75
C PRO A 458 -25.71 33.47 10.15
N VAL A 459 -25.44 33.03 8.92
CA VAL A 459 -24.29 33.33 8.02
C VAL A 459 -24.09 34.84 7.75
N PRO A 460 -22.89 35.25 7.31
CA PRO A 460 -22.79 35.58 5.88
C PRO A 460 -21.47 35.15 5.20
N ALA A 461 -21.61 34.68 3.96
CA ALA A 461 -20.53 34.63 2.98
C ALA A 461 -20.18 36.07 2.50
N PRO A 462 -18.95 36.32 2.05
CA PRO A 462 -18.83 36.70 0.64
C PRO A 462 -17.52 36.24 -0.02
N GLY A 463 -17.54 36.08 -1.34
CA GLY A 463 -16.30 36.12 -2.12
C GLY A 463 -16.26 35.25 -3.37
N ALA A 464 -17.13 35.55 -4.35
CA ALA A 464 -16.96 35.07 -5.71
C ALA A 464 -15.65 35.61 -6.31
N LEU A 465 -14.79 34.72 -6.82
CA LEU A 465 -13.77 35.09 -7.81
C LEU A 465 -14.04 34.37 -9.12
N LYS A 466 -14.23 35.23 -10.13
CA LYS A 466 -14.60 34.95 -11.50
C LYS A 466 -13.50 34.20 -12.24
N SER A 467 -13.97 33.41 -13.19
CA SER A 467 -13.32 33.07 -14.46
C SER A 467 -12.37 34.15 -15.00
N ALA A 468 -11.12 33.77 -15.28
CA ALA A 468 -10.26 34.47 -16.23
C ALA A 468 -9.41 33.43 -16.99
N SER A 469 -9.76 33.24 -18.26
CA SER A 469 -8.89 32.60 -19.27
C SER A 469 -7.80 33.61 -19.73
N PRO A 470 -6.88 33.22 -20.63
CA PRO A 470 -5.44 33.27 -20.41
C PRO A 470 -4.76 34.55 -20.91
N VAL A 471 -3.55 34.77 -20.42
CA VAL A 471 -2.60 35.82 -20.84
C VAL A 471 -2.16 35.59 -22.31
N PRO A 472 -2.13 36.64 -23.17
CA PRO A 472 -1.61 36.54 -24.54
C PRO A 472 -0.06 36.66 -24.59
N PRO A 473 0.60 36.14 -25.65
CA PRO A 473 2.05 36.20 -25.82
C PRO A 473 2.53 37.61 -26.22
N PRO A 474 3.84 37.92 -26.07
CA PRO A 474 4.37 39.25 -26.30
C PRO A 474 4.36 39.66 -27.78
N THR A 475 4.06 40.94 -27.98
CA THR A 475 4.06 41.71 -29.23
C THR A 475 5.41 41.59 -29.96
N GLN A 476 5.39 41.03 -31.17
CA GLN A 476 6.46 41.25 -32.16
C GLN A 476 6.21 42.60 -32.83
N THR A 477 7.22 43.46 -32.75
CA THR A 477 7.31 44.72 -33.46
C THR A 477 7.40 44.45 -34.97
N THR A 478 6.32 44.72 -35.69
CA THR A 478 6.35 44.87 -37.15
C THR A 478 7.03 46.19 -37.47
N GLN A 479 8.32 46.16 -37.81
CA GLN A 479 8.92 47.24 -38.60
C GLN A 479 8.62 46.97 -40.07
N HIS A 480 7.70 47.77 -40.60
CA HIS A 480 7.66 48.08 -42.02
C HIS A 480 8.95 48.83 -42.39
N SER A 481 9.66 48.34 -43.41
CA SER A 481 10.46 49.19 -44.29
C SER A 481 10.05 48.89 -45.72
N GLU A 482 9.27 49.83 -46.26
CA GLU A 482 9.04 50.11 -47.67
C GLU A 482 10.34 50.02 -48.48
N GLN A 483 10.31 49.27 -49.57
CA GLN A 483 10.42 49.79 -50.94
C GLN A 483 11.61 50.71 -51.18
N ASP A 484 12.60 50.17 -51.89
CA ASP A 484 13.19 50.92 -53.00
C ASP A 484 13.43 49.99 -54.18
N ASN A 485 12.62 50.21 -55.22
CA ASN A 485 12.91 49.82 -56.59
C ASN A 485 14.14 50.61 -57.03
N HIS A 486 15.17 49.96 -57.58
CA HIS A 486 15.88 50.52 -58.72
C HIS A 486 16.40 49.44 -59.66
N ASP A 487 16.17 49.73 -60.92
CA ASP A 487 16.39 48.97 -62.14
C ASP A 487 17.87 49.01 -62.56
N HIS A 488 18.20 48.16 -63.54
CA HIS A 488 19.31 48.23 -64.49
C HIS A 488 20.63 47.47 -64.25
N SER A 489 20.78 46.44 -65.11
CA SER A 489 21.74 46.42 -66.24
C SER A 489 23.17 45.92 -65.98
N THR A 490 23.44 44.77 -66.63
CA THR A 490 24.69 44.38 -67.33
C THR A 490 25.98 45.14 -67.06
N SER A 491 27.02 44.43 -66.60
CA SER A 491 28.29 44.27 -67.35
C SER A 491 29.26 43.28 -66.68
N ALA A 492 29.67 42.26 -67.44
CA ALA A 492 31.06 41.79 -67.42
C ALA A 492 31.90 42.81 -68.23
N PRO A 493 33.24 42.96 -68.07
CA PRO A 493 34.22 41.88 -67.92
C PRO A 493 35.44 42.22 -67.02
N THR A 494 36.37 41.28 -66.83
CA THR A 494 37.81 41.44 -67.17
C THR A 494 38.64 40.25 -66.68
N GLN A 495 39.42 39.72 -67.61
CA GLN A 495 40.43 38.67 -67.46
C GLN A 495 41.56 39.10 -66.52
N ILE A 496 42.03 38.18 -65.67
CA ILE A 496 43.43 38.18 -65.23
C ILE A 496 44.04 36.80 -65.47
N ILE A 497 45.04 36.84 -66.34
CA ILE A 497 46.02 35.82 -66.65
C ILE A 497 46.89 35.57 -65.41
N GLN A 498 47.03 34.32 -64.95
CA GLN A 498 48.29 33.85 -64.38
C GLN A 498 48.62 32.42 -64.85
N ARG A 499 49.80 32.35 -65.48
CA ARG A 499 50.58 31.16 -65.81
C ARG A 499 51.23 30.56 -64.56
N SER A 500 51.16 29.24 -64.43
CA SER A 500 52.23 28.35 -63.89
C SER A 500 51.77 26.90 -64.14
N LYS A 501 52.23 26.18 -65.17
CA LYS A 501 53.49 25.39 -65.26
C LYS A 501 53.86 24.62 -63.99
N ALA A 502 53.67 23.30 -64.01
CA ALA A 502 54.56 22.20 -63.54
C ALA A 502 53.74 20.88 -63.57
N HIS A 503 54.06 19.94 -64.48
CA HIS A 503 54.80 18.67 -64.27
C HIS A 503 53.93 17.55 -63.66
N GLU A 504 53.71 16.47 -64.44
CA GLU A 504 54.20 15.07 -64.21
C GLU A 504 53.51 14.45 -62.99
N GLU A 505 52.69 13.40 -63.08
CA GLU A 505 52.71 12.15 -63.87
C GLU A 505 51.31 11.73 -64.36
#